data_AF-A0A285Q3Q4-F1
#
_entry.id   AF-A0A285Q3Q4-F1
#
_cell.length_a   1.000
_cell.length_b   1.000
_cell.length_c   1.000
_cell.angle_alpha   90.00
_cell.angle_beta   90.00
_cell.angle_gamma   90.00
#
_symmetry.space_group_name_H-M   'P 1'
#
loop_
_entity.id
_entity.type
_entity.pdbx_description
1 polymer ?
#
loop_
_entity_poly.entity_id
_entity_poly.type
_entity_poly.pdbx_seq_one_letter_code
_entity_poly.pdbx_strand_id
1 'polypeptide(L)'
;MTHTPQATQFLSDSEHALSHLFDAIGEYGKILSDSQITVEKLKKSQDFLSDLFMYRDQWSPNANHHYAQYMKRTEALEKEKVEAAKGTDEKIESALLRIGSTVESMSSLAAAVLQIAKQAISLSHSGKPSLPLARKIGSQSIIEVIWEGRNHGMHWDEGAPRAKVKAMLDALVLDMGITIEAKTNNCLSILGALEWKCSADAISDLKLLV
;
A
#
# COMPACT_ATOMS: atom_id res chain seq x y z
N MET A 1 3.26 -2.63 40.25
CA MET A 1 1.79 -2.55 40.34
C MET A 1 1.27 -2.70 38.94
N THR A 2 0.53 -3.77 38.65
CA THR A 2 0.05 -4.09 37.30
C THR A 2 -1.14 -3.19 36.96
N HIS A 3 -0.99 -2.34 35.95
CA HIS A 3 -2.02 -1.41 35.46
C HIS A 3 -3.02 -2.09 34.50
N THR A 4 -3.12 -3.43 34.54
CA THR A 4 -4.00 -4.28 33.72
C THR A 4 -5.45 -3.79 33.60
N PRO A 5 -6.10 -3.25 34.66
CA PRO A 5 -7.46 -2.72 34.53
C PRO A 5 -7.54 -1.49 33.61
N GLN A 6 -6.53 -0.62 33.67
CA GLN A 6 -6.49 0.62 32.88
C GLN A 6 -6.25 0.33 31.39
N ALA A 7 -5.40 -0.65 31.09
CA ALA A 7 -5.11 -1.04 29.72
C ALA A 7 -6.31 -1.77 29.06
N THR A 8 -7.04 -2.58 29.83
CA THR A 8 -8.29 -3.21 29.35
C THR A 8 -9.37 -2.18 29.07
N GLN A 9 -9.54 -1.19 29.95
CA GLN A 9 -10.46 -0.07 29.73
C GLN A 9 -10.08 0.73 28.49
N PHE A 10 -8.80 1.07 28.33
CA PHE A 10 -8.31 1.79 27.15
C PHE A 10 -8.60 1.04 25.84
N LEU A 11 -8.45 -0.30 25.82
CA LEU A 11 -8.82 -1.11 24.66
C LEU A 11 -10.31 -1.05 24.36
N SER A 12 -11.16 -1.13 25.39
CA SER A 12 -12.61 -1.00 25.24
C SER A 12 -12.99 0.38 24.68
N ASP A 13 -12.38 1.44 25.19
CA ASP A 13 -12.65 2.82 24.73
C ASP A 13 -12.13 3.04 23.30
N SER A 14 -11.07 2.35 22.92
CA SER A 14 -10.43 2.46 21.60
C SER A 14 -11.06 1.57 20.53
N GLU A 15 -11.97 0.66 20.87
CA GLU A 15 -12.58 -0.30 19.95
C GLU A 15 -13.29 0.40 18.79
N HIS A 16 -14.09 1.43 19.07
CA HIS A 16 -14.75 2.22 18.05
C HIS A 16 -13.76 2.97 17.14
N ALA A 17 -12.68 3.51 17.71
CA ALA A 17 -11.64 4.19 16.94
C ALA A 17 -10.93 3.20 16.00
N LEU A 18 -10.59 2.01 16.50
CA LEU A 18 -10.01 0.94 15.68
C LEU A 18 -10.96 0.52 14.55
N SER A 19 -12.25 0.35 14.84
CA SER A 19 -13.26 0.02 13.82
C SER A 19 -13.24 1.06 12.69
N HIS A 20 -13.33 2.34 13.02
CA HIS A 20 -13.33 3.40 12.01
C HIS A 20 -12.02 3.47 11.21
N LEU A 21 -10.87 3.19 11.82
CA LEU A 21 -9.60 3.13 11.11
C LEU A 21 -9.57 1.97 10.11
N PHE A 22 -10.02 0.79 10.50
CA PHE A 22 -10.11 -0.37 9.59
C PHE A 22 -11.14 -0.16 8.49
N ASP A 23 -12.30 0.41 8.80
CA ASP A 23 -13.33 0.75 7.82
C ASP A 23 -12.76 1.74 6.77
N ALA A 24 -12.05 2.78 7.22
CA ALA A 24 -11.40 3.73 6.33
C ALA A 24 -10.32 3.06 5.46
N ILE A 25 -9.47 2.20 6.04
CA ILE A 25 -8.48 1.42 5.28
C ILE A 25 -9.19 0.54 4.23
N GLY A 26 -10.29 -0.10 4.59
CA GLY A 26 -11.09 -0.92 3.68
C GLY A 26 -11.69 -0.13 2.52
N GLU A 27 -12.26 1.05 2.79
CA GLU A 27 -12.78 1.94 1.76
C GLU A 27 -11.68 2.45 0.82
N TYR A 28 -10.53 2.87 1.36
CA TYR A 28 -9.38 3.24 0.53
C TYR A 28 -8.84 2.06 -0.29
N GLY A 29 -8.91 0.84 0.24
CA GLY A 29 -8.58 -0.38 -0.50
C GLY A 29 -9.48 -0.60 -1.73
N LYS A 30 -10.77 -0.30 -1.62
CA LYS A 30 -11.70 -0.34 -2.77
C LYS A 30 -11.34 0.72 -3.81
N ILE A 31 -11.09 1.96 -3.37
CA ILE A 31 -10.68 3.07 -4.25
C ILE A 31 -9.37 2.72 -4.98
N LEU A 32 -8.42 2.10 -4.29
CA LEU A 32 -7.15 1.64 -4.84
C LEU A 32 -7.37 0.59 -5.94
N SER A 33 -8.19 -0.44 -5.67
CA SER A 33 -8.53 -1.48 -6.64
C SER A 33 -9.20 -0.90 -7.89
N ASP A 34 -10.17 0.00 -7.73
CA ASP A 34 -10.84 0.65 -8.85
C ASP A 34 -9.88 1.50 -9.69
N SER A 35 -8.95 2.19 -9.03
CA SER A 35 -7.91 2.99 -9.68
C SER A 35 -6.93 2.11 -10.47
N GLN A 36 -6.54 0.94 -9.92
CA GLN A 36 -5.68 -0.02 -10.61
C GLN A 36 -6.35 -0.61 -11.85
N ILE A 37 -7.62 -1.01 -11.74
CA ILE A 37 -8.43 -1.49 -12.88
C ILE A 37 -8.50 -0.41 -13.97
N THR A 38 -8.65 0.86 -13.58
CA THR A 38 -8.68 1.98 -14.52
C THR A 38 -7.36 2.13 -15.28
N VAL A 39 -6.23 2.06 -14.58
CA VAL A 39 -4.89 2.11 -15.22
C VAL A 39 -4.69 0.92 -16.15
N GLU A 40 -5.09 -0.29 -15.74
CA GLU A 40 -4.96 -1.48 -16.59
C GLU A 40 -5.80 -1.36 -17.87
N LYS A 41 -7.02 -0.85 -17.78
CA LYS A 41 -7.88 -0.58 -18.94
C LYS A 41 -7.27 0.45 -19.88
N LEU A 42 -6.70 1.54 -19.34
CA LEU A 42 -6.04 2.56 -20.14
C LEU A 42 -4.83 1.99 -20.89
N LYS A 43 -4.00 1.19 -20.23
CA LYS A 43 -2.85 0.51 -20.85
C LYS A 43 -3.27 -0.46 -21.95
N LYS A 44 -4.26 -1.32 -21.68
CA LYS A 44 -4.80 -2.24 -22.71
C LYS A 44 -5.38 -1.50 -23.91
N SER A 45 -6.04 -0.37 -23.69
CA SER A 45 -6.54 0.47 -24.79
C SER A 45 -5.41 1.07 -25.61
N GLN A 46 -4.31 1.48 -24.98
CA GLN A 46 -3.12 1.99 -25.65
C GLN A 46 -2.46 0.90 -26.50
N ASP A 47 -2.30 -0.31 -25.95
CA ASP A 47 -1.74 -1.47 -26.66
C ASP A 47 -2.64 -1.87 -27.85
N PHE A 48 -3.95 -1.97 -27.65
CA PHE A 48 -4.90 -2.30 -28.71
C PHE A 48 -4.89 -1.26 -29.84
N LEU A 49 -4.86 0.03 -29.51
CA LEU A 49 -4.75 1.08 -30.53
C LEU A 49 -3.43 0.94 -31.28
N SER A 50 -2.32 0.75 -30.57
CA SER A 50 -1.00 0.50 -31.18
C SER A 50 -1.05 -0.67 -32.16
N ASP A 51 -1.63 -1.80 -31.77
CA ASP A 51 -1.79 -2.98 -32.62
C ASP A 51 -2.70 -2.70 -33.83
N LEU A 52 -3.84 -2.05 -33.63
CA LEU A 52 -4.76 -1.68 -34.71
C LEU A 52 -4.08 -0.77 -35.74
N PHE A 53 -3.20 0.13 -35.30
CA PHE A 53 -2.39 0.97 -36.17
C PHE A 53 -1.29 0.17 -36.89
N MET A 54 -0.77 -0.92 -36.32
CA MET A 54 0.26 -1.76 -36.96
C MET A 54 -0.31 -2.78 -37.96
N TYR A 55 -1.53 -3.28 -37.74
CA TYR A 55 -2.11 -4.35 -38.59
C TYR A 55 -2.89 -3.84 -39.81
N ARG A 56 -3.28 -2.56 -39.86
CA ARG A 56 -4.16 -2.03 -40.91
C ARG A 56 -3.48 -1.78 -42.27
N ASP A 57 -2.15 -1.87 -42.34
CA ASP A 57 -1.34 -1.37 -43.46
C ASP A 57 -0.68 -2.44 -44.35
N GLN A 58 -1.32 -3.58 -44.55
CA GLN A 58 -0.83 -4.53 -45.56
C GLN A 58 -1.91 -4.86 -46.58
N TRP A 59 -1.48 -4.89 -47.85
CA TRP A 59 -2.14 -5.45 -49.05
C TRP A 59 -2.95 -4.50 -49.96
N SER A 60 -2.27 -3.82 -50.91
CA SER A 60 -2.89 -3.41 -52.19
C SER A 60 -1.87 -3.23 -53.34
N PRO A 61 -2.16 -3.70 -54.58
CA PRO A 61 -1.24 -3.66 -55.74
C PRO A 61 -0.96 -2.28 -56.38
N ASN A 62 -1.64 -1.19 -55.98
CA ASN A 62 -1.45 0.16 -56.55
C ASN A 62 -0.48 1.04 -55.71
N ALA A 63 0.68 0.47 -55.38
CA ALA A 63 1.56 0.94 -54.31
C ALA A 63 1.97 2.43 -54.39
N ASN A 64 2.33 3.00 -55.55
CA ASN A 64 2.97 4.33 -55.58
C ASN A 64 2.04 5.54 -55.40
N HIS A 65 0.81 5.52 -55.94
CA HIS A 65 -0.14 6.63 -55.74
C HIS A 65 -0.74 6.59 -54.34
N HIS A 66 -1.05 5.38 -53.87
CA HIS A 66 -1.47 5.17 -52.49
C HIS A 66 -0.33 5.45 -51.52
N TYR A 67 0.95 5.24 -51.87
CA TYR A 67 2.10 5.56 -51.02
C TYR A 67 2.19 7.05 -50.69
N ALA A 68 1.98 7.96 -51.64
CA ALA A 68 2.05 9.39 -51.36
C ALA A 68 0.86 9.88 -50.49
N GLN A 69 -0.34 9.35 -50.73
CA GLN A 69 -1.51 9.63 -49.88
C GLN A 69 -1.38 8.95 -48.51
N TYR A 70 -0.78 7.77 -48.47
CA TYR A 70 -0.44 6.99 -47.29
C TYR A 70 0.56 7.75 -46.44
N MET A 71 1.68 8.22 -47.00
CA MET A 71 2.70 8.99 -46.27
C MET A 71 2.12 10.29 -45.67
N LYS A 72 1.25 10.99 -46.39
CA LYS A 72 0.54 12.15 -45.84
C LYS A 72 -0.44 11.78 -44.73
N ARG A 73 -1.08 10.62 -44.86
CA ARG A 73 -2.04 10.11 -43.87
C ARG A 73 -1.33 9.55 -42.65
N THR A 74 -0.20 8.85 -42.80
CA THR A 74 0.64 8.39 -41.69
C THR A 74 1.24 9.57 -40.96
N GLU A 75 1.72 10.62 -41.63
CA GLU A 75 2.17 11.84 -40.93
C GLU A 75 1.06 12.52 -40.12
N ALA A 76 -0.17 12.57 -40.64
CA ALA A 76 -1.32 13.09 -39.90
C ALA A 76 -1.72 12.17 -38.74
N LEU A 77 -1.73 10.86 -38.97
CA LEU A 77 -2.02 9.84 -37.96
C LEU A 77 -0.95 9.76 -36.88
N GLU A 78 0.33 9.98 -37.20
CA GLU A 78 1.43 10.05 -36.25
C GLU A 78 1.25 11.25 -35.32
N LYS A 79 0.82 12.40 -35.87
CA LYS A 79 0.48 13.59 -35.07
C LYS A 79 -0.71 13.33 -34.15
N GLU A 80 -1.80 12.75 -34.68
CA GLU A 80 -2.97 12.36 -33.89
C GLU A 80 -2.61 11.33 -32.81
N LYS A 81 -1.75 10.36 -33.13
CA LYS A 81 -1.23 9.36 -32.18
C LYS A 81 -0.40 10.02 -31.09
N VAL A 82 0.49 10.95 -31.43
CA VAL A 82 1.30 11.67 -30.44
C VAL A 82 0.43 12.54 -29.53
N GLU A 83 -0.59 13.20 -30.06
CA GLU A 83 -1.54 13.98 -29.26
C GLU A 83 -2.42 13.09 -28.37
N ALA A 84 -2.94 11.98 -28.90
CA ALA A 84 -3.74 11.02 -28.14
C ALA A 84 -2.91 10.27 -27.07
N ALA A 85 -1.65 9.95 -27.38
CA ALA A 85 -0.71 9.36 -26.44
C ALA A 85 -0.40 10.33 -25.30
N LYS A 86 -0.10 11.60 -25.59
CA LYS A 86 0.10 12.64 -24.57
C LYS A 86 -1.08 12.75 -23.60
N GLY A 87 -2.31 12.86 -24.12
CA GLY A 87 -3.51 12.95 -23.27
C GLY A 87 -3.83 11.67 -22.49
N THR A 88 -3.32 10.51 -22.92
CA THR A 88 -3.47 9.23 -22.23
C THR A 88 -2.39 9.03 -21.17
N ASP A 89 -1.14 9.41 -21.49
CA ASP A 89 -0.01 9.38 -20.56
C ASP A 89 -0.26 10.30 -19.37
N GLU A 90 -0.77 11.51 -19.59
CA GLU A 90 -1.19 12.43 -18.51
C GLU A 90 -2.28 11.82 -17.60
N LYS A 91 -3.23 11.06 -18.18
CA LYS A 91 -4.28 10.37 -17.41
C LYS A 91 -3.71 9.20 -16.60
N ILE A 92 -2.78 8.43 -17.18
CA ILE A 92 -2.09 7.35 -16.48
C ILE A 92 -1.26 7.92 -15.33
N GLU A 93 -0.49 8.99 -15.57
CA GLU A 93 0.30 9.67 -14.54
C GLU A 93 -0.59 10.18 -13.40
N SER A 94 -1.68 10.89 -13.73
CA SER A 94 -2.64 11.36 -12.73
C SER A 94 -3.26 10.22 -11.91
N ALA A 95 -3.58 9.09 -12.55
CA ALA A 95 -4.10 7.91 -11.86
C ALA A 95 -3.05 7.25 -10.95
N LEU A 96 -1.79 7.19 -11.37
CA LEU A 96 -0.68 6.66 -10.55
C LEU A 96 -0.40 7.56 -9.34
N LEU A 97 -0.45 8.88 -9.50
CA LEU A 97 -0.33 9.82 -8.39
C LEU A 97 -1.46 9.63 -7.36
N ARG A 98 -2.70 9.43 -7.82
CA ARG A 98 -3.83 9.12 -6.95
C ARG A 98 -3.64 7.81 -6.19
N ILE A 99 -3.17 6.76 -6.87
CA ILE A 99 -2.82 5.48 -6.25
C ILE A 99 -1.78 5.70 -5.14
N GLY A 100 -0.68 6.41 -5.43
CA GLY A 100 0.36 6.72 -4.45
C GLY A 100 -0.19 7.43 -3.20
N SER A 101 -0.96 8.51 -3.41
CA SER A 101 -1.56 9.26 -2.30
C SER A 101 -2.54 8.44 -1.46
N THR A 102 -3.23 7.48 -2.09
CA THR A 102 -4.16 6.57 -1.41
C THR A 102 -3.39 5.57 -0.54
N VAL A 103 -2.31 4.98 -1.07
CA VAL A 103 -1.43 4.07 -0.33
C VAL A 103 -0.78 4.79 0.86
N GLU A 104 -0.29 6.01 0.68
CA GLU A 104 0.28 6.82 1.78
C GLU A 104 -0.75 7.10 2.88
N SER A 105 -1.99 7.40 2.48
CA SER A 105 -3.10 7.61 3.41
C SER A 105 -3.42 6.34 4.20
N MET A 106 -3.50 5.19 3.52
CA MET A 106 -3.70 3.89 4.16
C MET A 106 -2.56 3.53 5.11
N SER A 107 -1.30 3.77 4.73
CA SER A 107 -0.15 3.57 5.61
C SER A 107 -0.18 4.47 6.84
N SER A 108 -0.68 5.69 6.71
CA SER A 108 -0.86 6.61 7.85
C SER A 108 -1.96 6.13 8.80
N LEU A 109 -3.08 5.62 8.28
CA LEU A 109 -4.12 4.98 9.09
C LEU A 109 -3.59 3.72 9.79
N ALA A 110 -2.80 2.90 9.10
CA ALA A 110 -2.16 1.73 9.68
C ALA A 110 -1.18 2.13 10.81
N ALA A 111 -0.44 3.22 10.66
CA ALA A 111 0.40 3.76 11.73
C ALA A 111 -0.43 4.18 12.96
N ALA A 112 -1.63 4.74 12.76
CA ALA A 112 -2.55 5.07 13.86
C ALA A 112 -3.05 3.81 14.60
N VAL A 113 -3.36 2.73 13.87
CA VAL A 113 -3.71 1.42 14.47
C VAL A 113 -2.55 0.91 15.33
N LEU A 114 -1.32 0.92 14.80
CA LEU A 114 -0.12 0.50 15.54
C LEU A 114 0.16 1.39 16.76
N GLN A 115 -0.16 2.68 16.68
CA GLN A 115 -0.04 3.61 17.80
C GLN A 115 -1.00 3.26 18.94
N ILE A 116 -2.25 2.92 18.65
CA ILE A 116 -3.23 2.45 19.66
C ILE A 116 -2.73 1.14 20.28
N ALA A 117 -2.31 0.19 19.44
CA ALA A 117 -1.77 -1.10 19.89
C ALA A 117 -0.59 -0.94 20.85
N LYS A 118 0.40 -0.10 20.48
CA LYS A 118 1.55 0.21 21.35
C LYS A 118 1.11 0.87 22.66
N GLN A 119 0.12 1.76 22.62
CA GLN A 119 -0.37 2.44 23.81
C GLN A 119 -1.02 1.46 24.79
N ALA A 120 -1.82 0.51 24.31
CA ALA A 120 -2.42 -0.54 25.13
C ALA A 120 -1.35 -1.38 25.85
N ILE A 121 -0.33 -1.83 25.11
CA ILE A 121 0.81 -2.58 25.68
C ILE A 121 1.56 -1.74 26.72
N SER A 122 1.81 -0.46 26.41
CA SER A 122 2.54 0.44 27.31
C SER A 122 1.80 0.69 28.62
N LEU A 123 0.47 0.78 28.58
CA LEU A 123 -0.35 0.94 29.77
C LEU A 123 -0.28 -0.30 30.69
N SER A 124 -0.19 -1.51 30.14
CA SER A 124 -0.11 -2.72 30.96
C SER A 124 1.28 -2.93 31.57
N HIS A 125 2.35 -2.71 30.78
CA HIS A 125 3.71 -3.13 31.12
C HIS A 125 4.70 -2.00 31.44
N SER A 126 4.28 -0.73 31.37
CA SER A 126 5.13 0.46 31.57
C SER A 126 6.36 0.52 30.64
N GLY A 127 6.28 -0.10 29.46
CA GLY A 127 7.40 -0.20 28.52
C GLY A 127 7.19 -1.32 27.51
N LYS A 128 8.26 -1.69 26.79
CA LYS A 128 8.24 -2.83 25.86
C LYS A 128 8.43 -4.11 26.68
N PRO A 129 7.39 -4.94 26.86
CA PRO A 129 7.53 -6.16 27.63
C PRO A 129 8.27 -7.22 26.84
N SER A 130 8.92 -8.14 27.55
CA SER A 130 9.40 -9.40 26.99
C SER A 130 8.40 -10.49 27.37
N LEU A 131 7.47 -10.80 26.47
CA LEU A 131 6.51 -11.89 26.66
C LEU A 131 6.90 -13.08 25.77
N PRO A 132 7.59 -14.11 26.31
CA PRO A 132 8.08 -15.23 25.50
C PRO A 132 6.96 -16.11 24.93
N LEU A 133 5.75 -16.04 25.53
CA LEU A 133 4.56 -16.77 25.08
C LEU A 133 3.69 -15.96 24.10
N ALA A 134 4.06 -14.73 23.78
CA ALA A 134 3.31 -13.94 22.81
C ALA A 134 3.35 -14.59 21.42
N ARG A 135 2.27 -14.40 20.65
CA ARG A 135 2.17 -14.84 19.25
C ARG A 135 3.41 -14.41 18.46
N LYS A 136 3.91 -15.29 17.59
CA LYS A 136 5.00 -14.97 16.68
C LYS A 136 4.49 -14.55 15.32
N ILE A 137 5.23 -13.64 14.69
CA ILE A 137 5.05 -13.15 13.32
C ILE A 137 6.39 -13.45 12.61
N GLY A 138 6.41 -14.52 11.81
CA GLY A 138 7.66 -15.12 11.35
C GLY A 138 8.53 -15.58 12.53
N SER A 139 9.77 -15.12 12.58
CA SER A 139 10.72 -15.38 13.67
C SER A 139 10.55 -14.46 14.89
N GLN A 140 9.76 -13.38 14.77
CA GLN A 140 9.69 -12.29 15.73
C GLN A 140 8.45 -12.38 16.64
N SER A 141 8.51 -11.76 17.81
CA SER A 141 7.31 -11.57 18.66
C SER A 141 6.39 -10.52 18.05
N ILE A 142 5.07 -10.71 18.17
CA ILE A 142 4.08 -9.70 17.80
C ILE A 142 4.33 -8.34 18.49
N ILE A 143 4.86 -8.34 19.71
CA ILE A 143 5.23 -7.12 20.44
C ILE A 143 6.34 -6.37 19.70
N GLU A 144 7.34 -7.09 19.18
CA GLU A 144 8.45 -6.49 18.42
C GLU A 144 7.91 -5.78 17.17
N VAL A 145 7.04 -6.47 16.43
CA VAL A 145 6.44 -5.97 15.20
C VAL A 145 5.54 -4.76 15.46
N ILE A 146 4.67 -4.81 16.48
CA ILE A 146 3.82 -3.66 16.86
C ILE A 146 4.69 -2.48 17.26
N TRP A 147 5.68 -2.71 18.11
CA TRP A 147 6.48 -1.65 18.71
C TRP A 147 7.37 -0.95 17.69
N GLU A 148 8.17 -1.72 16.96
CA GLU A 148 9.07 -1.17 15.95
C GLU A 148 8.32 -0.75 14.69
N GLY A 149 7.18 -1.37 14.37
CA GLY A 149 6.32 -0.94 13.28
C GLY A 149 5.69 0.42 13.53
N ARG A 150 5.26 0.69 14.76
CA ARG A 150 4.86 2.04 15.19
C ARG A 150 6.03 3.02 15.09
N ASN A 151 7.22 2.63 15.54
CA ASN A 151 8.40 3.50 15.44
C ASN A 151 8.76 3.82 13.97
N HIS A 152 8.58 2.87 13.06
CA HIS A 152 8.68 3.11 11.61
C HIS A 152 7.69 4.18 11.18
N GLY A 153 6.40 4.02 11.49
CA GLY A 153 5.35 4.96 11.09
C GLY A 153 5.56 6.40 11.60
N MET A 154 6.29 6.58 12.70
CA MET A 154 6.62 7.90 13.24
C MET A 154 7.88 8.55 12.64
N HIS A 155 8.82 7.75 12.15
CA HIS A 155 10.18 8.19 11.80
C HIS A 155 10.61 7.74 10.40
N TRP A 156 9.66 7.39 9.53
CA TRP A 156 9.97 6.87 8.19
C TRP A 156 10.61 7.93 7.28
N ASP A 157 10.39 9.20 7.57
CA ASP A 157 10.86 10.38 6.82
C ASP A 157 12.27 10.85 7.23
N GLU A 158 12.82 10.36 8.35
CA GLU A 158 14.17 10.70 8.84
C GLU A 158 15.31 10.14 7.96
N GLY A 159 14.97 9.47 6.84
CA GLY A 159 15.91 9.03 5.81
C GLY A 159 16.61 7.69 6.09
N ALA A 160 16.87 7.35 7.37
CA ALA A 160 17.46 6.07 7.76
C ALA A 160 16.72 5.44 8.97
N PRO A 161 16.13 4.24 8.82
CA PRO A 161 15.51 3.54 9.94
C PRO A 161 16.53 3.22 11.03
N ARG A 162 16.10 3.34 12.30
CA ARG A 162 16.90 2.89 13.45
C ARG A 162 17.21 1.40 13.34
N ALA A 163 18.32 0.97 13.94
CA ALA A 163 18.79 -0.42 13.85
C ALA A 163 17.73 -1.47 14.20
N LYS A 164 16.90 -1.22 15.22
CA LYS A 164 15.81 -2.13 15.62
C LYS A 164 14.69 -2.20 14.58
N VAL A 165 14.28 -1.06 14.04
CA VAL A 165 13.27 -1.00 12.97
C VAL A 165 13.78 -1.70 11.73
N LYS A 166 15.03 -1.43 11.34
CA LYS A 166 15.65 -2.10 10.19
C LYS A 166 15.70 -3.61 10.38
N ALA A 167 16.17 -4.09 11.53
CA ALA A 167 16.21 -5.53 11.82
C ALA A 167 14.82 -6.17 11.77
N MET A 168 13.80 -5.47 12.29
CA MET A 168 12.42 -5.94 12.24
C MET A 168 11.89 -6.02 10.81
N LEU A 169 12.12 -4.99 9.98
CA LEU A 169 11.72 -4.98 8.57
C LEU A 169 12.43 -6.06 7.77
N ASP A 170 13.76 -6.18 7.92
CA ASP A 170 14.57 -7.18 7.22
C ASP A 170 14.10 -8.61 7.56
N ALA A 171 13.75 -8.86 8.82
CA ALA A 171 13.22 -10.15 9.25
C ALA A 171 11.81 -10.41 8.71
N LEU A 172 10.93 -9.41 8.62
CA LEU A 172 9.62 -9.60 7.98
C LEU A 172 9.75 -9.90 6.49
N VAL A 173 10.67 -9.22 5.78
CA VAL A 173 10.95 -9.51 4.37
C VAL A 173 11.44 -10.95 4.21
N LEU A 174 12.37 -11.38 5.05
CA LEU A 174 12.94 -12.73 4.99
C LEU A 174 11.91 -13.82 5.33
N ASP A 175 11.14 -13.63 6.40
CA ASP A 175 10.26 -14.67 6.94
C ASP A 175 8.93 -14.76 6.22
N MET A 176 8.39 -13.62 5.76
CA MET A 176 7.04 -13.53 5.21
C MET A 176 7.02 -13.10 3.74
N GLY A 177 8.16 -12.74 3.16
CA GLY A 177 8.23 -12.28 1.77
C GLY A 177 7.48 -10.98 1.52
N ILE A 178 7.31 -10.13 2.54
CA ILE A 178 6.62 -8.85 2.36
C ILE A 178 7.49 -7.88 1.56
N THR A 179 6.84 -7.02 0.78
CA THR A 179 7.52 -5.94 0.06
C THR A 179 7.66 -4.73 0.98
N ILE A 180 8.90 -4.31 1.21
CA ILE A 180 9.24 -3.08 1.93
C ILE A 180 9.87 -2.10 0.95
N GLU A 181 9.26 -0.92 0.85
CA GLU A 181 9.75 0.16 0.00
C GLU A 181 10.64 1.11 0.81
N ALA A 182 11.78 1.49 0.23
CA ALA A 182 12.70 2.41 0.89
C ALA A 182 12.14 3.84 0.89
N LYS A 183 12.32 4.56 2.00
CA LYS A 183 11.87 5.96 2.19
C LYS A 183 10.35 6.15 2.12
N THR A 184 9.57 5.09 2.36
CA THR A 184 8.11 5.17 2.43
C THR A 184 7.60 4.67 3.77
N ASN A 185 6.35 5.02 4.08
CA ASN A 185 5.67 4.49 5.22
C ASN A 185 5.17 3.06 4.91
N ASN A 186 5.79 2.06 5.53
CA ASN A 186 5.49 0.64 5.33
C ASN A 186 4.48 0.10 6.35
N CYS A 187 3.82 0.95 7.14
CA CYS A 187 2.89 0.50 8.17
C CYS A 187 1.72 -0.32 7.62
N LEU A 188 1.26 -0.07 6.39
CA LEU A 188 0.24 -0.91 5.76
C LEU A 188 0.74 -2.35 5.54
N SER A 189 1.96 -2.52 5.03
CA SER A 189 2.59 -3.84 4.86
C SER A 189 2.81 -4.54 6.20
N ILE A 190 3.22 -3.79 7.23
CA ILE A 190 3.39 -4.31 8.60
C ILE A 190 2.06 -4.75 9.20
N LEU A 191 0.98 -3.98 9.00
CA LEU A 191 -0.36 -4.35 9.43
C LEU A 191 -0.84 -5.61 8.72
N GLY A 192 -0.53 -5.75 7.43
CA GLY A 192 -0.74 -6.99 6.67
C GLY A 192 0.03 -8.18 7.24
N ALA A 193 1.28 -7.98 7.67
CA ALA A 193 2.09 -9.02 8.31
C ALA A 193 1.56 -9.45 9.69
N LEU A 194 0.86 -8.57 10.41
CA LEU A 194 0.14 -8.92 11.65
C LEU A 194 -1.13 -9.74 11.38
N GLU A 195 -1.55 -9.86 10.11
CA GLU A 195 -2.79 -10.49 9.69
C GLU A 195 -4.05 -9.82 10.28
N TRP A 196 -3.95 -8.55 10.66
CA TRP A 196 -5.09 -7.78 11.17
C TRP A 196 -5.92 -7.25 10.00
N LYS A 197 -7.05 -7.90 9.73
CA LYS A 197 -7.97 -7.51 8.65
C LYS A 197 -9.08 -6.60 9.15
N CYS A 198 -9.43 -6.73 10.43
CA CYS A 198 -10.45 -5.93 11.08
C CYS A 198 -10.06 -5.58 12.53
N SER A 199 -10.83 -4.69 13.15
CA SER A 199 -10.64 -4.29 14.55
C SER A 199 -10.70 -5.48 15.51
N ALA A 200 -11.54 -6.49 15.23
CA ALA A 200 -11.69 -7.66 16.08
C ALA A 200 -10.39 -8.50 16.14
N ASP A 201 -9.67 -8.64 15.02
CA ASP A 201 -8.39 -9.36 14.97
C ASP A 201 -7.36 -8.66 15.86
N ALA A 202 -7.22 -7.34 15.69
CA ALA A 202 -6.31 -6.52 16.47
C ALA A 202 -6.64 -6.57 17.97
N ILE A 203 -7.93 -6.44 18.33
CA ILE A 203 -8.38 -6.49 19.72
C ILE A 203 -8.14 -7.87 20.34
N SER A 204 -8.33 -8.95 19.58
CA SER A 204 -8.08 -10.32 20.05
C SER A 204 -6.62 -10.51 20.44
N ASP A 205 -5.69 -10.11 19.56
CA ASP A 205 -4.26 -10.16 19.86
C ASP A 205 -3.90 -9.24 21.03
N LEU A 206 -4.41 -8.02 21.06
CA LEU A 206 -4.09 -7.05 22.12
C LEU A 206 -4.60 -7.50 23.50
N LYS A 207 -5.75 -8.15 23.59
CA LYS A 207 -6.27 -8.71 24.85
C LYS A 207 -5.35 -9.78 25.45
N LEU A 208 -4.58 -10.50 24.63
CA LEU A 208 -3.60 -11.48 25.10
C LEU A 208 -2.29 -10.84 25.57
N LEU A 209 -2.03 -9.59 25.17
CA LEU A 209 -0.80 -8.86 25.49
C LEU A 209 -0.96 -7.91 26.68
N VAL A 210 -2.19 -7.65 27.10
CA VAL A 210 -2.55 -6.66 28.13
C VAL A 210 -2.87 -7.32 29.46
#